data_AF-A0A2P6SED0-F1
#
_entry.id   AF-A0A2P6SED0-F1
#
_cell.length_a   1.000
_cell.length_b   1.000
_cell.length_c   1.000
_cell.angle_alpha   90.00
_cell.angle_beta   90.00
_cell.angle_gamma   90.00
#
_symmetry.space_group_name_H-M   'P 1'
#
loop_
_entity.id
_entity.type
_entity.pdbx_description
1 polymer ?
#
loop_
_entity_poly.entity_id
_entity_poly.type
_entity_poly.pdbx_seq_one_letter_code
_entity_poly.pdbx_strand_id
1 'polypeptide(L)'
;MFCIILAISPANQDIATSDAIKLARKVDPAGERTFGVMTKLDWMDKGTNALDVIEGRSYRLQQPWVGVVNRSQADINKNTDMIVARRKEREYFATSPDYGHLANRMGSEYLAKLLSQHLESVIRARIPSITSLINKSIDELESEMDHLGRPIAVDAGAQLYTILELCRAFDRIFKEHLDGGRPGGDRIYGVFDNQLPAALRKLPFDRHLSMQNVKKVVSEADGYQPHLIAPEQGYRRLIEGSLNYFRGPAEASCGCCKYSFLVHFVLKELVRKSLAETQELRRFLTLQAEIAGAANEALERFRDESKKSTLRLVDMESSYLTVEFFRRLPQEVEKPVGPGGKPGHPGGNPAANAAIDRYSEGHFWRIGSNALLQKLHHTTVEICCVMWTMSVVYLDVV
;
A
#
# COMPACT_ATOMS: atom_id res chain seq x y z
N MET A 1 12.36 -37.48 -16.02
CA MET A 1 12.14 -38.84 -15.48
C MET A 1 13.43 -39.62 -15.67
N PHE A 2 14.19 -39.88 -14.59
CA PHE A 2 15.47 -40.58 -14.67
C PHE A 2 15.22 -42.07 -14.66
N CYS A 3 15.64 -42.75 -15.72
CA CYS A 3 15.50 -44.19 -15.83
C CYS A 3 16.63 -44.67 -16.72
N ILE A 4 17.51 -45.48 -16.13
CA ILE A 4 18.46 -46.30 -16.87
C ILE A 4 17.68 -47.53 -17.32
N ILE A 5 17.70 -47.81 -18.62
CA ILE A 5 17.02 -48.96 -19.19
C ILE A 5 18.05 -50.07 -19.37
N LEU A 6 17.91 -51.15 -18.61
CA LEU A 6 18.74 -52.34 -18.77
C LEU A 6 18.00 -53.33 -19.67
N ALA A 7 18.39 -53.38 -20.95
CA ALA A 7 17.78 -54.27 -21.92
C ALA A 7 18.48 -55.63 -21.90
N ILE A 8 17.94 -56.54 -21.09
CA ILE A 8 18.49 -57.89 -20.90
C ILE A 8 17.96 -58.82 -22.00
N SER A 9 18.86 -59.44 -22.74
CA SER A 9 18.54 -60.46 -23.76
C SER A 9 19.39 -61.71 -23.56
N PRO A 10 18.84 -62.92 -23.72
CA PRO A 10 19.65 -64.12 -23.67
C PRO A 10 20.38 -64.33 -25.00
N ALA A 11 21.62 -64.83 -24.95
CA ALA A 11 22.49 -64.99 -26.12
C ALA A 11 22.03 -66.07 -27.12
N ASN A 12 21.12 -66.94 -26.69
CA ASN A 12 20.55 -68.01 -27.52
C ASN A 12 19.38 -67.54 -28.41
N GLN A 13 18.93 -66.30 -28.27
CA GLN A 13 17.84 -65.72 -29.07
C GLN A 13 18.37 -64.60 -29.95
N ASP A 14 17.81 -64.47 -31.15
CA ASP A 14 18.15 -63.38 -32.06
C ASP A 14 17.71 -62.04 -31.47
N ILE A 15 18.64 -61.09 -31.43
CA ILE A 15 18.44 -59.78 -30.82
C ILE A 15 17.35 -58.96 -31.52
N ALA A 16 17.15 -59.17 -32.83
CA ALA A 16 16.09 -58.51 -33.58
C ALA A 16 14.68 -58.90 -33.08
N THR A 17 14.57 -60.06 -32.45
CA THR A 17 13.31 -60.57 -31.87
C THR A 17 13.11 -60.18 -30.41
N SER A 18 14.14 -59.66 -29.73
CA SER A 18 14.10 -59.34 -28.30
C SER A 18 13.06 -58.28 -27.93
N ASP A 19 12.16 -58.64 -27.02
CA ASP A 19 11.11 -57.75 -26.52
C ASP A 19 11.68 -56.62 -25.65
N ALA A 20 12.75 -56.88 -24.90
CA ALA A 20 13.40 -55.86 -24.07
C ALA A 20 13.92 -54.70 -24.92
N ILE A 21 14.52 -54.98 -26.08
CA ILE A 21 15.01 -53.96 -27.01
C ILE A 21 13.86 -53.26 -27.73
N LYS A 22 12.82 -53.99 -28.13
CA LYS A 22 11.62 -53.39 -28.74
C LYS A 22 10.93 -52.40 -27.79
N LEU A 23 10.82 -52.75 -26.51
CA LEU A 23 10.24 -51.88 -25.48
C LEU A 23 11.14 -50.69 -25.18
N ALA A 24 12.46 -50.90 -25.04
CA ALA A 24 13.42 -49.83 -24.85
C ALA A 24 13.36 -48.80 -25.99
N ARG A 25 13.31 -49.25 -27.25
CA ARG A 25 13.23 -48.37 -28.41
C ARG A 25 11.98 -47.49 -28.45
N LYS A 26 10.85 -47.95 -27.91
CA LYS A 26 9.61 -47.14 -27.85
C LYS A 26 9.78 -45.90 -26.96
N VAL A 27 10.59 -46.02 -25.91
CA VAL A 27 10.80 -44.95 -24.91
C VAL A 27 12.15 -44.25 -25.06
N ASP A 28 13.10 -44.86 -25.78
CA ASP A 28 14.45 -44.34 -26.07
C ASP A 28 14.86 -44.72 -27.51
N PRO A 29 14.37 -43.99 -28.53
CA PRO A 29 14.70 -44.27 -29.92
C PRO A 29 16.18 -44.03 -30.28
N ALA A 30 16.84 -43.13 -29.54
CA ALA A 30 18.25 -42.78 -29.74
C ALA A 30 19.21 -43.75 -29.03
N GLY A 31 18.72 -44.52 -28.05
CA GLY A 31 19.51 -45.49 -27.29
C GLY A 31 20.52 -44.85 -26.35
N GLU A 32 20.30 -43.60 -25.93
CA GLU A 32 21.23 -42.82 -25.10
C GLU A 32 21.29 -43.32 -23.65
N ARG A 33 20.17 -43.85 -23.15
CA ARG A 33 19.98 -44.30 -21.76
C ARG A 33 19.71 -45.80 -21.64
N THR A 34 19.89 -46.53 -22.75
CA THR A 34 19.64 -47.97 -22.85
C THR A 34 20.96 -48.74 -22.89
N PHE A 35 21.18 -49.60 -21.90
CA PHE A 35 22.31 -50.50 -21.81
C PHE A 35 21.90 -51.90 -22.25
N GLY A 36 22.60 -52.43 -23.24
CA GLY A 36 22.39 -53.80 -23.71
C GLY A 36 23.13 -54.79 -22.80
N VAL A 37 22.41 -55.75 -22.22
CA VAL A 37 23.02 -56.82 -21.43
C VAL A 37 22.69 -58.16 -22.07
N MET A 38 23.74 -58.90 -22.40
CA MET A 38 23.59 -60.24 -22.96
C MET A 38 23.91 -61.28 -21.90
N THR A 39 22.96 -62.18 -21.66
CA THR A 39 23.08 -63.22 -20.63
C THR A 39 23.13 -64.61 -21.26
N LYS A 40 23.49 -65.63 -20.48
CA LYS A 40 23.50 -67.04 -20.93
C LYS A 40 24.43 -67.31 -22.12
N LEU A 41 25.57 -66.62 -22.17
CA LEU A 41 26.61 -66.83 -23.20
C LEU A 41 27.21 -68.24 -23.15
N ASP A 42 27.13 -68.89 -21.99
CA ASP A 42 27.53 -70.27 -21.73
C ASP A 42 26.62 -71.33 -22.36
N TRP A 43 25.38 -70.96 -22.73
CA TRP A 43 24.35 -71.86 -23.29
C TRP A 43 24.19 -71.72 -24.81
N MET A 44 25.19 -71.20 -25.50
CA MET A 44 25.18 -71.10 -26.96
C MET A 44 25.59 -72.42 -27.64
N ASP A 45 25.03 -72.66 -28.84
CA ASP A 45 25.38 -73.82 -29.65
C ASP A 45 26.82 -73.72 -30.16
N LYS A 46 27.55 -74.84 -30.12
CA LYS A 46 28.95 -74.91 -30.54
C LYS A 46 29.10 -74.49 -32.01
N GLY A 47 29.85 -73.43 -32.26
CA GLY A 47 30.04 -72.84 -33.59
C GLY A 47 29.26 -71.55 -33.84
N THR A 48 28.40 -71.12 -32.91
CA THR A 48 27.76 -69.80 -32.92
C THR A 48 28.41 -68.88 -31.90
N ASN A 49 28.54 -67.59 -32.22
CA ASN A 49 29.09 -66.57 -31.34
C ASN A 49 28.19 -65.32 -31.33
N ALA A 50 28.16 -64.63 -30.20
CA ALA A 50 27.37 -63.41 -30.03
C ALA A 50 28.21 -62.13 -30.19
N LEU A 51 29.41 -62.26 -30.77
CA LEU A 51 30.38 -61.19 -30.99
C LEU A 51 29.77 -60.02 -31.78
N ASP A 52 28.98 -60.31 -32.81
CA ASP A 52 28.36 -59.27 -33.63
C ASP A 52 27.37 -58.39 -32.86
N VAL A 53 26.73 -58.95 -31.82
CA VAL A 53 25.84 -58.18 -30.95
C VAL A 53 26.66 -57.42 -29.90
N ILE A 54 27.67 -58.05 -29.29
CA ILE A 54 28.52 -57.42 -28.26
C ILE A 54 29.32 -56.24 -28.82
N GLU A 55 29.85 -56.37 -30.02
CA GLU A 55 30.57 -55.28 -30.70
C GLU A 55 29.63 -54.23 -31.30
N GLY A 56 28.31 -54.42 -31.20
CA GLY A 56 27.31 -53.51 -31.74
C GLY A 56 27.22 -53.50 -33.27
N ARG A 57 27.73 -54.54 -33.96
CA ARG A 57 27.60 -54.69 -35.43
C ARG A 57 26.17 -55.02 -35.84
N SER A 58 25.49 -55.88 -35.08
CA SER A 58 24.10 -56.29 -35.32
C SER A 58 23.09 -55.23 -34.85
N TYR A 59 23.30 -54.64 -33.67
CA TYR A 59 22.44 -53.58 -33.14
C TYR A 59 23.27 -52.50 -32.42
N ARG A 60 23.28 -51.30 -32.99
CA ARG A 60 24.03 -50.15 -32.46
C ARG A 60 23.25 -49.43 -31.36
N LEU A 61 23.78 -49.44 -30.15
CA LEU A 61 23.38 -48.59 -29.04
C LEU A 61 24.46 -47.53 -28.79
N GLN A 62 24.08 -46.38 -28.21
CA GLN A 62 25.07 -45.38 -27.79
C GLN A 62 25.89 -45.87 -26.59
N GLN A 63 25.26 -46.68 -25.75
CA GLN A 63 25.93 -47.37 -24.64
C GLN A 63 26.41 -48.77 -25.09
N PRO A 64 27.52 -49.28 -24.52
CA PRO A 64 28.08 -50.56 -24.91
C PRO A 64 27.21 -51.74 -24.49
N TRP A 65 27.32 -52.84 -25.23
CA TRP A 65 26.79 -54.13 -24.83
C TRP A 65 27.72 -54.81 -23.83
N VAL A 66 27.15 -55.42 -22.79
CA VAL A 66 27.91 -56.16 -21.79
C VAL A 66 27.40 -57.58 -21.68
N GLY A 67 28.29 -58.54 -21.87
CA GLY A 67 28.06 -59.96 -21.65
C GLY A 67 28.19 -60.34 -20.18
N VAL A 68 27.25 -61.12 -19.66
CA VAL A 68 27.23 -61.61 -18.27
C VAL A 68 26.93 -63.11 -18.25
N VAL A 69 27.68 -63.85 -17.45
CA VAL A 69 27.44 -65.27 -17.20
C VAL A 69 26.99 -65.43 -15.76
N ASN A 70 25.77 -65.93 -15.58
CA ASN A 70 25.15 -66.10 -14.27
C ASN A 70 25.23 -67.55 -13.78
N ARG A 71 24.85 -67.78 -12.53
CA ARG A 71 24.73 -69.14 -11.97
C ARG A 71 23.71 -69.97 -12.75
N SER A 72 24.06 -71.21 -13.07
CA SER A 72 23.14 -72.18 -13.64
C SER A 72 22.12 -72.66 -12.61
N GLN A 73 21.02 -73.30 -13.05
CA GLN A 73 20.03 -73.88 -12.13
C GLN A 73 20.66 -74.92 -11.18
N ALA A 74 21.67 -75.66 -11.65
CA ALA A 74 22.40 -76.61 -10.84
C ALA A 74 23.28 -75.92 -9.77
N ASP A 75 23.92 -74.79 -10.10
CA ASP A 75 24.72 -74.01 -9.14
C ASP A 75 23.84 -73.34 -8.08
N ILE A 76 22.61 -72.94 -8.45
CA ILE A 76 21.59 -72.42 -7.53
C ILE A 76 21.14 -73.51 -6.56
N ASN A 77 20.81 -74.70 -7.06
CA ASN A 77 20.40 -75.82 -6.21
C ASN A 77 21.52 -76.26 -5.24
N LYS A 78 22.79 -76.05 -5.62
CA LYS A 78 23.97 -76.30 -4.78
C LYS A 78 24.34 -75.15 -3.84
N ASN A 79 23.58 -74.05 -3.82
CA ASN A 79 23.88 -72.83 -3.07
C ASN A 79 25.31 -72.32 -3.27
N THR A 80 25.78 -72.34 -4.52
CA THR A 80 27.14 -71.87 -4.82
C THR A 80 27.28 -70.38 -4.48
N ASP A 81 28.36 -70.06 -3.77
CA ASP A 81 28.68 -68.69 -3.37
C ASP A 81 28.90 -67.76 -4.58
N MET A 82 28.51 -66.51 -4.43
CA MET A 82 28.63 -65.48 -5.46
C MET A 82 30.08 -65.15 -5.80
N ILE A 83 31.00 -65.27 -4.84
CA ILE A 83 32.44 -65.06 -5.08
C ILE A 83 32.96 -66.11 -6.07
N VAL A 84 32.56 -67.37 -5.87
CA VAL A 84 32.93 -68.48 -6.76
C VAL A 84 32.29 -68.31 -8.14
N ALA A 85 31.03 -67.87 -8.20
CA ALA A 85 30.34 -67.59 -9.47
C ALA A 85 31.03 -66.48 -10.29
N ARG A 86 31.45 -65.38 -9.65
CA ARG A 86 32.21 -64.30 -10.32
C ARG A 86 33.58 -64.76 -10.80
N ARG A 87 34.26 -65.62 -10.02
CA ARG A 87 35.54 -66.20 -10.45
C ARG A 87 35.36 -67.09 -11.68
N LYS A 88 34.35 -67.96 -11.68
CA LYS A 88 33.99 -68.79 -12.85
C LYS A 88 33.63 -67.93 -14.07
N GLU A 89 32.90 -66.84 -13.88
CA GLU A 89 32.57 -65.88 -14.96
C GLU A 89 33.84 -65.28 -15.56
N ARG A 90 34.78 -64.83 -14.73
CA ARG A 90 36.05 -64.26 -15.19
C ARG A 90 36.92 -65.30 -15.90
N GLU A 91 36.99 -66.52 -15.36
CA GLU A 91 37.69 -67.66 -15.97
C GLU A 91 37.07 -68.03 -17.33
N TYR A 92 35.74 -68.01 -17.46
CA TYR A 92 35.04 -68.26 -18.72
C TYR A 92 35.42 -67.24 -19.79
N PHE A 93 35.36 -65.94 -19.48
CA PHE A 93 35.73 -64.90 -20.44
C PHE A 93 37.22 -64.90 -20.78
N ALA A 94 38.09 -65.31 -19.84
CA ALA A 94 39.53 -65.41 -20.09
C ALA A 94 39.93 -66.64 -20.93
N THR A 95 39.22 -67.76 -20.77
CA THR A 95 39.53 -69.04 -21.44
C THR A 95 38.83 -69.18 -22.79
N SER A 96 37.74 -68.43 -23.02
CA SER A 96 36.99 -68.51 -24.27
C SER A 96 37.79 -67.97 -25.47
N PRO A 97 37.91 -68.74 -26.57
CA PRO A 97 38.66 -68.31 -27.77
C PRO A 97 38.01 -67.12 -28.47
N ASP A 98 36.68 -67.01 -28.42
CA ASP A 98 35.92 -65.95 -29.09
C ASP A 98 35.90 -64.65 -28.26
N TYR A 99 35.74 -64.75 -26.94
CA TYR A 99 35.54 -63.58 -26.07
C TYR A 99 36.80 -63.11 -25.32
N GLY A 100 37.92 -63.82 -25.43
CA GLY A 100 39.16 -63.53 -24.68
C GLY A 100 39.67 -62.10 -24.87
N HIS A 101 39.57 -61.54 -26.07
CA HIS A 101 39.98 -60.17 -26.36
C HIS A 101 39.06 -59.09 -25.74
N LEU A 102 37.83 -59.46 -25.35
CA LEU A 102 36.84 -58.59 -24.71
C LEU A 102 36.71 -58.83 -23.20
N ALA A 103 37.48 -59.76 -22.61
CA ALA A 103 37.34 -60.15 -21.21
C ALA A 103 37.37 -58.97 -20.22
N ASN A 104 38.12 -57.90 -20.53
CA ASN A 104 38.19 -56.69 -19.70
C ASN A 104 36.94 -55.80 -19.74
N ARG A 105 36.07 -55.96 -20.74
CA ARG A 105 34.82 -55.20 -20.93
C ARG A 105 33.56 -56.07 -20.72
N MET A 106 33.74 -57.27 -20.19
CA MET A 106 32.67 -58.24 -19.94
C MET A 106 32.57 -58.57 -18.45
N GLY A 107 31.44 -59.15 -18.07
CA GLY A 107 31.19 -59.67 -16.74
C GLY A 107 30.39 -58.75 -15.84
N SER A 108 29.85 -59.34 -14.78
CA SER A 108 28.99 -58.68 -13.80
C SER A 108 29.69 -57.54 -13.04
N GLU A 109 30.99 -57.66 -12.76
CA GLU A 109 31.77 -56.61 -12.09
C GLU A 109 32.00 -55.38 -12.97
N TYR A 110 32.25 -55.60 -14.27
CA TYR A 110 32.40 -54.49 -15.22
C TYR A 110 31.06 -53.78 -15.42
N LEU A 111 29.97 -54.54 -15.60
CA LEU A 111 28.62 -53.99 -15.70
C LEU A 111 28.28 -53.13 -14.48
N ALA A 112 28.56 -53.61 -13.26
CA ALA A 112 28.30 -52.87 -12.04
C ALA A 112 29.07 -51.53 -12.00
N LYS A 113 30.38 -51.56 -12.31
CA LYS A 113 31.19 -50.33 -12.37
C LYS A 113 30.68 -49.34 -13.40
N LEU A 114 30.31 -49.82 -14.58
CA LEU A 114 29.82 -49.01 -15.69
C LEU A 114 28.47 -48.34 -15.34
N LEU A 115 27.54 -49.09 -14.75
CA LEU A 115 26.27 -48.55 -14.27
C LEU A 115 26.46 -47.53 -13.14
N SER A 116 27.38 -47.79 -12.20
CA SER A 116 27.70 -46.84 -11.13
C SER A 116 28.27 -45.53 -11.65
N GLN A 117 29.23 -45.57 -12.58
CA GLN A 117 29.80 -44.37 -13.20
C GLN A 117 28.75 -43.57 -13.96
N HIS A 118 27.89 -44.24 -14.71
CA HIS A 118 26.83 -43.57 -15.45
C HIS A 118 25.81 -42.93 -14.50
N LEU A 119 25.40 -43.64 -13.46
CA LEU A 119 24.49 -43.12 -12.44
C LEU A 119 25.09 -41.89 -11.73
N GLU A 120 26.38 -41.93 -11.37
CA GLU A 120 27.06 -40.79 -10.74
C GLU A 120 27.07 -39.56 -11.66
N SER A 121 27.39 -39.74 -12.94
CA SER A 121 27.38 -38.67 -13.93
C SER A 121 25.99 -38.02 -14.07
N VAL A 122 24.94 -38.85 -14.18
CA VAL A 122 23.56 -38.38 -14.29
C VAL A 122 23.11 -37.63 -13.03
N ILE A 123 23.46 -38.13 -11.85
CA ILE A 123 23.15 -37.46 -10.57
C ILE A 123 23.87 -36.11 -10.52
N ARG A 124 25.18 -36.06 -10.81
CA ARG A 124 25.99 -34.84 -10.76
C ARG A 124 25.47 -33.76 -11.72
N ALA A 125 25.04 -34.14 -12.94
CA ALA A 125 24.48 -33.21 -13.91
C ALA A 125 23.14 -32.59 -13.46
N ARG A 126 22.41 -33.24 -12.56
CA ARG A 126 21.04 -32.84 -12.17
C ARG A 126 20.93 -32.18 -10.81
N ILE A 127 21.89 -32.40 -9.91
CA ILE A 127 21.97 -31.70 -8.62
C ILE A 127 21.74 -30.18 -8.78
N PRO A 128 22.41 -29.46 -9.71
CA PRO A 128 22.20 -28.02 -9.85
C PRO A 128 20.77 -27.63 -10.19
N SER A 129 20.11 -28.41 -11.06
CA SER A 129 18.72 -28.19 -11.44
C SER A 129 17.75 -28.46 -10.28
N ILE A 130 18.01 -29.49 -9.47
CA ILE A 130 17.20 -29.79 -8.29
C ILE A 130 17.38 -28.69 -7.23
N THR A 131 18.61 -28.25 -6.98
CA THR A 131 18.87 -27.13 -6.06
C THR A 131 18.16 -25.86 -6.50
N SER A 132 18.21 -25.53 -7.80
CA SER A 132 17.48 -24.38 -8.34
C SER A 132 15.96 -24.49 -8.17
N LEU A 133 15.39 -25.68 -8.38
CA LEU A 133 13.96 -25.92 -8.14
C LEU A 133 13.59 -25.77 -6.66
N ILE A 134 14.40 -26.34 -5.76
CA ILE A 134 14.17 -26.22 -4.31
C ILE A 134 14.24 -24.76 -3.89
N ASN A 135 15.27 -24.02 -4.30
CA ASN A 135 15.40 -22.60 -3.96
C ASN A 135 14.22 -21.80 -4.49
N LYS A 136 13.79 -22.05 -5.73
CA LYS A 136 12.61 -21.39 -6.29
C LYS A 136 11.34 -21.70 -5.46
N SER A 137 11.15 -22.96 -5.06
CA SER A 137 10.02 -23.33 -4.21
C SER A 137 10.11 -22.72 -2.81
N ILE A 138 11.32 -22.55 -2.26
CA ILE A 138 11.53 -21.82 -1.01
C ILE A 138 11.11 -20.36 -1.20
N ASP A 139 11.58 -19.68 -2.24
CA ASP A 139 11.23 -18.27 -2.51
C ASP A 139 9.72 -18.08 -2.70
N GLU A 140 9.06 -19.01 -3.42
CA GLU A 140 7.60 -19.00 -3.60
C GLU A 140 6.86 -19.17 -2.26
N LEU A 141 7.30 -20.11 -1.42
CA LEU A 141 6.70 -20.36 -0.10
C LEU A 141 6.98 -19.24 0.90
N GLU A 142 8.17 -18.64 0.87
CA GLU A 142 8.53 -17.49 1.71
C GLU A 142 7.68 -16.27 1.32
N SER A 143 7.46 -16.03 0.03
CA SER A 143 6.57 -14.97 -0.44
C SER A 143 5.11 -15.20 -0.01
N GLU A 144 4.63 -16.45 -0.01
CA GLU A 144 3.29 -16.78 0.51
C GLU A 144 3.21 -16.60 2.03
N MET A 145 4.27 -16.98 2.76
CA MET A 145 4.35 -16.81 4.21
C MET A 145 4.35 -15.33 4.61
N ASP A 146 5.09 -14.49 3.89
CA ASP A 146 5.08 -13.03 4.09
C ASP A 146 3.70 -12.42 3.83
N HIS A 147 2.95 -12.97 2.86
CA HIS A 147 1.57 -12.55 2.61
C HIS A 147 0.61 -12.92 3.75
N LEU A 148 0.79 -14.09 4.37
CA LEU A 148 -0.01 -14.56 5.50
C LEU A 148 0.34 -13.82 6.81
N GLY A 149 1.56 -13.28 6.89
CA GLY A 149 2.05 -12.49 8.01
C GLY A 149 2.56 -13.34 9.19
N ARG A 150 3.05 -12.65 10.23
CA ARG A 150 3.72 -13.29 11.37
C ARG A 150 2.75 -14.12 12.23
N PRO A 151 3.19 -15.24 12.84
CA PRO A 151 2.38 -15.96 13.79
C PRO A 151 2.04 -15.07 14.99
N ILE A 152 0.78 -15.13 15.44
CA ILE A 152 0.34 -14.44 16.65
C ILE A 152 0.88 -15.24 17.84
N ALA A 153 1.61 -14.59 18.73
CA ALA A 153 2.06 -15.22 19.95
C ALA A 153 0.86 -15.63 20.83
N VAL A 154 0.96 -16.78 21.51
CA VAL A 154 -0.10 -17.29 22.41
C VAL A 154 -0.14 -16.50 23.72
N ASP A 155 0.97 -15.86 24.09
CA ASP A 155 1.07 -15.05 25.30
C ASP A 155 0.27 -13.74 25.18
N ALA A 156 -0.50 -13.43 26.23
CA ALA A 156 -1.35 -12.25 26.28
C ALA A 156 -0.56 -10.93 26.16
N GLY A 157 0.67 -10.90 26.69
CA GLY A 157 1.56 -9.73 26.56
C GLY A 157 1.98 -9.48 25.12
N ALA A 158 2.36 -10.54 24.41
CA ALA A 158 2.75 -10.46 23.01
C ALA A 158 1.56 -10.19 22.07
N GLN A 159 0.35 -10.65 22.42
CA GLN A 159 -0.88 -10.27 21.70
C GLN A 159 -1.16 -8.77 21.82
N LEU A 160 -1.04 -8.20 23.03
CA LEU A 160 -1.21 -6.76 23.25
C LEU A 160 -0.18 -5.95 22.46
N TYR A 161 1.09 -6.39 22.48
CA TYR A 161 2.15 -5.77 21.68
C TYR A 161 1.81 -5.76 20.18
N THR A 162 1.33 -6.89 19.66
CA THR A 162 0.91 -7.01 18.25
C THR A 162 -0.24 -6.06 17.93
N ILE A 163 -1.25 -5.96 18.80
CA ILE A 163 -2.37 -5.00 18.62
C ILE A 163 -1.84 -3.56 18.60
N LEU A 164 -0.91 -3.22 19.50
CA LEU A 164 -0.31 -1.88 19.53
C LEU A 164 0.50 -1.56 18.27
N GLU A 165 1.25 -2.52 17.73
CA GLU A 165 1.95 -2.35 16.44
C GLU A 165 0.96 -2.11 15.30
N LEU A 166 -0.13 -2.89 15.23
CA LEU A 166 -1.19 -2.71 14.22
C LEU A 166 -1.86 -1.34 14.33
N CYS A 167 -2.16 -0.89 15.54
CA CYS A 167 -2.72 0.44 15.78
C CYS A 167 -1.74 1.56 15.38
N ARG A 168 -0.44 1.40 15.65
CA ARG A 168 0.60 2.36 15.21
C ARG A 168 0.77 2.37 13.70
N ALA A 169 0.67 1.22 13.05
CA ALA A 169 0.71 1.13 11.59
C ALA A 169 -0.48 1.88 10.95
N PHE A 170 -1.69 1.70 11.50
CA PHE A 170 -2.86 2.47 11.11
C PHE A 170 -2.67 3.97 11.32
N ASP A 171 -2.18 4.38 12.49
CA ASP A 171 -1.91 5.80 12.81
C ASP A 171 -0.95 6.44 11.80
N ARG A 172 0.17 5.76 11.50
CA ARG A 172 1.13 6.24 10.49
C ARG A 172 0.48 6.42 9.11
N ILE A 173 -0.29 5.44 8.65
CA ILE A 173 -0.95 5.51 7.33
C ILE A 173 -2.00 6.62 7.31
N PHE A 174 -2.73 6.79 8.41
CA PHE A 174 -3.73 7.84 8.56
C PHE A 174 -3.08 9.23 8.52
N LYS A 175 -1.96 9.43 9.23
CA LYS A 175 -1.14 10.66 9.19
C LYS A 175 -0.63 10.96 7.79
N GLU A 176 -0.07 9.96 7.10
CA GLU A 176 0.37 10.14 5.72
C GLU A 176 -0.77 10.47 4.74
N HIS A 177 -2.01 10.06 5.01
CA HIS A 177 -3.17 10.45 4.21
C HIS A 177 -3.62 11.89 4.47
N LEU A 178 -3.34 12.41 5.66
CA LEU A 178 -3.64 13.77 6.06
C LEU A 178 -2.56 14.75 5.56
N ASP A 179 -1.29 14.44 5.82
CA ASP A 179 -0.16 15.34 5.53
C ASP A 179 0.48 15.11 4.15
N GLY A 180 0.43 13.88 3.64
CA GLY A 180 1.33 13.41 2.57
C GLY A 180 0.96 13.77 1.13
N GLY A 181 0.21 14.85 0.88
CA GLY A 181 -0.18 15.24 -0.49
C GLY A 181 -1.06 14.22 -1.22
N ARG A 182 -1.68 13.30 -0.47
CA ARG A 182 -2.73 12.40 -0.96
C ARG A 182 -4.06 13.17 -1.04
N PRO A 183 -5.04 12.72 -1.86
CA PRO A 183 -6.28 13.46 -2.12
C PRO A 183 -7.17 13.69 -0.88
N GLY A 184 -6.80 13.17 0.29
CA GLY A 184 -7.47 13.40 1.57
C GLY A 184 -7.28 14.82 2.09
N GLY A 185 -6.02 15.21 2.34
CA GLY A 185 -5.67 16.54 2.86
C GLY A 185 -6.10 17.68 1.93
N ASP A 186 -5.82 17.57 0.63
CA ASP A 186 -6.17 18.59 -0.37
C ASP A 186 -7.68 18.90 -0.42
N ARG A 187 -8.53 17.89 -0.19
CA ARG A 187 -9.99 18.08 -0.12
C ARG A 187 -10.39 18.92 1.09
N ILE A 188 -9.70 18.73 2.22
CA ILE A 188 -9.95 19.51 3.43
C ILE A 188 -9.52 20.97 3.18
N TYR A 189 -8.33 21.19 2.62
CA TYR A 189 -7.87 22.53 2.23
C TYR A 189 -8.85 23.22 1.26
N GLY A 190 -9.33 22.50 0.24
CA GLY A 190 -10.30 23.04 -0.72
C GLY A 190 -11.63 23.46 -0.09
N VAL A 191 -12.06 22.82 1.01
CA VAL A 191 -13.24 23.24 1.77
C VAL A 191 -12.99 24.58 2.48
N PHE A 192 -11.83 24.74 3.11
CA PHE A 192 -11.49 25.96 3.84
C PHE A 192 -11.15 27.15 2.93
N ASP A 193 -10.42 26.94 1.83
CA ASP A 193 -9.97 28.04 0.97
C ASP A 193 -11.06 28.57 0.03
N ASN A 194 -11.91 27.68 -0.49
CA ASN A 194 -12.87 28.07 -1.52
C ASN A 194 -14.30 28.16 -1.00
N GLN A 195 -14.74 27.14 -0.24
CA GLN A 195 -16.16 26.99 0.07
C GLN A 195 -16.59 27.83 1.27
N LEU A 196 -15.72 27.98 2.27
CA LEU A 196 -15.97 28.83 3.44
C LEU A 196 -16.05 30.33 3.07
N PRO A 197 -15.09 30.92 2.32
CA PRO A 197 -15.21 32.31 1.88
C PRO A 197 -16.39 32.56 0.95
N ALA A 198 -16.74 31.59 0.09
CA ALA A 198 -17.92 31.69 -0.76
C ALA A 198 -19.22 31.70 0.05
N ALA A 199 -19.30 30.91 1.13
CA ALA A 199 -20.45 30.89 2.03
C ALA A 199 -20.60 32.23 2.79
N LEU A 200 -19.49 32.81 3.24
CA LEU A 200 -19.49 34.11 3.92
C LEU A 200 -19.91 35.26 2.99
N ARG A 201 -19.45 35.25 1.72
CA ARG A 201 -19.88 36.24 0.71
C ARG A 201 -21.36 36.14 0.35
N LYS A 202 -22.00 34.99 0.56
CA LYS A 202 -23.43 34.78 0.28
C LYS A 202 -24.34 35.38 1.35
N LEU A 203 -23.80 35.81 2.49
CA LEU A 203 -24.58 36.42 3.56
C LEU A 203 -25.08 37.80 3.13
N PRO A 204 -26.33 38.18 3.47
CA PRO A 204 -26.93 39.43 3.02
C PRO A 204 -26.42 40.64 3.82
N PHE A 205 -25.10 40.83 3.89
CA PHE A 205 -24.48 41.97 4.57
C PHE A 205 -24.88 43.30 3.93
N ASP A 206 -25.03 43.35 2.60
CA ASP A 206 -25.44 44.56 1.87
C ASP A 206 -26.83 45.06 2.28
N ARG A 207 -27.74 44.14 2.66
CA ARG A 207 -29.07 44.49 3.13
C ARG A 207 -29.04 44.99 4.57
N HIS A 208 -28.21 44.37 5.43
CA HIS A 208 -28.09 44.76 6.84
C HIS A 208 -27.35 46.09 7.01
N LEU A 209 -26.34 46.34 6.18
CA LEU A 209 -25.54 47.57 6.16
C LEU A 209 -26.14 48.66 5.24
N SER A 210 -27.36 48.47 4.74
CA SER A 210 -28.06 49.48 3.94
C SER A 210 -28.20 50.78 4.71
N MET A 211 -28.06 51.90 4.01
CA MET A 211 -28.05 53.22 4.60
C MET A 211 -29.32 53.56 5.40
N GLN A 212 -30.46 53.04 4.96
CA GLN A 212 -31.73 53.20 5.66
C GLN A 212 -31.72 52.47 7.01
N ASN A 213 -31.12 51.29 7.08
CA ASN A 213 -31.03 50.49 8.29
C ASN A 213 -30.00 51.07 9.27
N VAL A 214 -28.84 51.49 8.77
CA VAL A 214 -27.79 52.11 9.61
C VAL A 214 -28.30 53.38 10.28
N LYS A 215 -28.95 54.28 9.53
CA LYS A 215 -29.54 55.51 10.11
C LYS A 215 -30.58 55.17 11.17
N LYS A 216 -31.48 54.22 10.90
CA LYS A 216 -32.50 53.77 11.84
C LYS A 216 -31.87 53.25 13.13
N VAL A 217 -30.99 52.26 13.05
CA VAL A 217 -30.36 51.60 14.21
C VAL A 217 -29.50 52.58 15.03
N VAL A 218 -28.75 53.46 14.37
CA VAL A 218 -27.93 54.47 15.05
C VAL A 218 -28.84 55.50 15.75
N SER A 219 -29.87 56.02 15.08
CA SER A 219 -30.81 56.98 15.69
C SER A 219 -31.62 56.40 16.85
N GLU A 220 -32.00 55.12 16.77
CA GLU A 220 -32.73 54.41 17.83
C GLU A 220 -31.83 54.13 19.05
N ALA A 221 -30.55 53.85 18.84
CA ALA A 221 -29.60 53.54 19.91
C ALA A 221 -29.09 54.77 20.64
N ASP A 222 -28.94 55.91 19.94
CA ASP A 222 -28.30 57.12 20.45
C ASP A 222 -29.30 58.19 20.95
N GLY A 223 -30.59 58.04 20.61
CA GLY A 223 -31.67 58.90 21.11
C GLY A 223 -31.67 60.33 20.55
N TYR A 224 -32.43 61.23 21.20
CA TYR A 224 -32.71 62.60 20.73
C TYR A 224 -31.56 63.61 20.96
N GLN A 225 -30.37 63.17 21.37
CA GLN A 225 -29.31 64.06 21.83
C GLN A 225 -28.32 64.36 20.67
N PRO A 226 -28.16 65.62 20.23
CA PRO A 226 -27.25 65.93 19.11
C PRO A 226 -25.78 65.70 19.50
N HIS A 227 -25.11 64.83 18.74
CA HIS A 227 -23.80 64.28 19.08
C HIS A 227 -22.63 65.23 18.75
N LEU A 228 -21.83 65.58 19.77
CA LEU A 228 -20.52 66.22 19.61
C LEU A 228 -19.38 65.19 19.39
N ILE A 229 -19.63 63.90 19.61
CA ILE A 229 -18.68 62.77 19.56
C ILE A 229 -19.34 61.59 18.82
N ALA A 230 -18.56 60.73 18.15
CA ALA A 230 -19.07 59.62 17.35
C ALA A 230 -20.02 58.66 18.12
N PRO A 231 -21.15 58.22 17.49
CA PRO A 231 -22.13 57.26 18.02
C PRO A 231 -21.62 55.87 18.44
N GLU A 232 -20.88 55.72 19.53
CA GLU A 232 -20.30 54.42 19.93
C GLU A 232 -21.37 53.33 20.12
N GLN A 233 -22.50 53.67 20.75
CA GLN A 233 -23.55 52.72 21.08
C GLN A 233 -24.31 52.22 19.85
N GLY A 234 -24.52 53.11 18.86
CA GLY A 234 -25.13 52.76 17.58
C GLY A 234 -24.24 51.83 16.74
N TYR A 235 -22.94 52.10 16.70
CA TYR A 235 -21.98 51.23 16.02
C TYR A 235 -21.86 49.87 16.71
N ARG A 236 -21.83 49.82 18.04
CA ARG A 236 -21.79 48.56 18.79
C ARG A 236 -23.01 47.69 18.50
N ARG A 237 -24.22 48.27 18.55
CA ARG A 237 -25.48 47.58 18.18
C ARG A 237 -25.48 47.09 16.73
N LEU A 238 -24.95 47.86 15.79
CA LEU A 238 -24.86 47.48 14.38
C LEU A 238 -23.88 46.31 14.16
N ILE A 239 -22.75 46.32 14.89
CA ILE A 239 -21.75 45.25 14.86
C ILE A 239 -22.32 43.99 15.51
N GLU A 240 -22.92 44.08 16.70
CA GLU A 240 -23.60 42.96 17.37
C GLU A 240 -24.69 42.35 16.48
N GLY A 241 -25.50 43.19 15.83
CA GLY A 241 -26.51 42.74 14.86
C GLY A 241 -25.89 41.99 13.67
N SER A 242 -24.77 42.51 13.14
CA SER A 242 -24.03 41.88 12.03
C SER A 242 -23.36 40.58 12.45
N LEU A 243 -22.83 40.51 13.68
CA LEU A 243 -22.25 39.31 14.29
C LEU A 243 -23.31 38.25 14.65
N ASN A 244 -24.55 38.65 14.93
CA ASN A 244 -25.66 37.71 15.02
C ASN A 244 -26.03 37.09 13.66
N TYR A 245 -25.78 37.78 12.54
CA TYR A 245 -25.77 37.16 11.21
C TYR A 245 -24.52 36.33 10.93
N PHE A 246 -23.53 36.31 11.80
CA PHE A 246 -22.51 35.26 11.87
C PHE A 246 -22.90 34.15 12.82
N ARG A 247 -23.74 34.40 13.83
CA ARG A 247 -24.36 33.36 14.65
C ARG A 247 -25.34 32.53 13.84
N GLY A 248 -26.11 33.15 12.95
CA GLY A 248 -26.95 32.46 11.97
C GLY A 248 -26.16 31.42 11.18
N PRO A 249 -25.02 31.72 10.54
CA PRO A 249 -24.04 30.81 9.97
C PRO A 249 -23.16 30.08 11.02
N ALA A 250 -22.96 30.52 12.24
CA ALA A 250 -22.27 29.69 13.23
C ALA A 250 -23.22 28.57 13.71
N GLU A 251 -24.54 28.80 13.65
CA GLU A 251 -25.67 27.93 14.00
C GLU A 251 -26.30 27.23 12.76
N ALA A 252 -26.17 27.81 11.56
CA ALA A 252 -26.70 27.40 10.24
C ALA A 252 -25.61 27.23 9.14
N SER A 253 -24.38 27.68 9.34
CA SER A 253 -23.16 26.84 9.13
C SER A 253 -22.90 25.98 10.37
N CYS A 254 -23.78 25.95 11.39
CA CYS A 254 -24.18 24.68 12.02
C CYS A 254 -25.35 23.94 11.33
N GLY A 255 -25.79 24.44 10.18
CA GLY A 255 -25.91 23.68 8.93
C GLY A 255 -24.53 23.28 8.37
N CYS A 256 -23.55 23.17 9.27
CA CYS A 256 -22.54 22.13 9.46
C CYS A 256 -22.99 20.74 9.03
N CYS A 257 -24.27 20.47 8.77
CA CYS A 257 -24.65 19.32 7.97
C CYS A 257 -24.08 19.35 6.54
N LYS A 258 -23.50 20.47 6.06
CA LYS A 258 -22.69 20.47 4.83
C LYS A 258 -21.19 20.55 5.11
N TYR A 259 -20.61 21.57 5.77
CA TYR A 259 -19.14 21.68 5.85
C TYR A 259 -18.47 20.82 6.91
N SER A 260 -18.93 20.88 8.17
CA SER A 260 -18.47 19.91 9.19
C SER A 260 -18.81 18.49 8.76
N PHE A 261 -19.99 18.26 8.16
CA PHE A 261 -20.34 16.98 7.56
C PHE A 261 -19.42 16.60 6.40
N LEU A 262 -18.99 17.53 5.54
CA LEU A 262 -18.07 17.27 4.43
C LEU A 262 -16.66 16.95 4.95
N VAL A 263 -16.13 17.73 5.89
CA VAL A 263 -14.84 17.47 6.52
C VAL A 263 -14.89 16.15 7.29
N HIS A 264 -15.91 15.94 8.10
CA HIS A 264 -16.13 14.71 8.83
C HIS A 264 -16.41 13.51 7.90
N PHE A 265 -17.10 13.71 6.78
CA PHE A 265 -17.30 12.68 5.75
C PHE A 265 -15.98 12.34 5.06
N VAL A 266 -15.16 13.34 4.72
CA VAL A 266 -13.82 13.13 4.17
C VAL A 266 -12.94 12.40 5.17
N LEU A 267 -12.98 12.76 6.46
CA LEU A 267 -12.25 12.07 7.52
C LEU A 267 -12.73 10.63 7.71
N LYS A 268 -14.05 10.37 7.72
CA LYS A 268 -14.60 9.01 7.75
C LYS A 268 -14.22 8.19 6.51
N GLU A 269 -14.23 8.81 5.34
CA GLU A 269 -13.78 8.18 4.08
C GLU A 269 -12.28 7.84 4.16
N LEU A 270 -11.48 8.72 4.78
CA LEU A 270 -10.04 8.58 4.95
C LEU A 270 -9.69 7.49 5.99
N VAL A 271 -10.44 7.38 7.08
CA VAL A 271 -10.36 6.23 8.02
C VAL A 271 -10.65 4.93 7.26
N ARG A 272 -11.72 4.89 6.46
CA ARG A 272 -12.09 3.69 5.68
C ARG A 272 -11.02 3.32 4.65
N LYS A 273 -10.40 4.31 3.99
CA LYS A 273 -9.29 4.08 3.04
C LYS A 273 -8.02 3.61 3.75
N SER A 274 -7.65 4.25 4.86
CA SER A 274 -6.47 3.88 5.65
C SER A 274 -6.58 2.46 6.20
N LEU A 275 -7.78 2.06 6.65
CA LEU A 275 -8.06 0.69 7.08
C LEU A 275 -8.03 -0.33 5.93
N ALA A 276 -8.36 0.07 4.70
CA ALA A 276 -8.30 -0.81 3.53
C ALA A 276 -6.87 -0.99 2.99
N GLU A 277 -6.04 0.05 3.13
CA GLU A 277 -4.62 0.04 2.72
C GLU A 277 -3.72 -0.69 3.73
N THR A 278 -4.15 -0.77 4.99
CA THR A 278 -3.41 -1.52 6.02
C THR A 278 -3.58 -3.03 5.80
N GLN A 279 -2.65 -3.63 5.06
CA GLN A 279 -2.67 -5.05 4.68
C GLN A 279 -2.68 -5.99 5.91
N GLU A 280 -2.02 -5.60 6.99
CA GLU A 280 -1.93 -6.39 8.23
C GLU A 280 -3.28 -6.47 8.99
N LEU A 281 -4.11 -5.42 8.91
CA LEU A 281 -5.44 -5.39 9.53
C LEU A 281 -6.47 -6.22 8.75
N ARG A 282 -6.21 -6.52 7.46
CA ARG A 282 -7.09 -7.36 6.65
C ARG A 282 -7.21 -8.78 7.18
N ARG A 283 -6.22 -9.25 7.94
CA ARG A 283 -6.24 -10.55 8.63
C ARG A 283 -7.26 -10.59 9.78
N PHE A 284 -7.53 -9.47 10.44
CA PHE A 284 -8.38 -9.37 11.62
C PHE A 284 -9.58 -8.47 11.37
N LEU A 285 -10.60 -8.99 10.68
CA LEU A 285 -11.82 -8.26 10.35
C LEU A 285 -12.54 -7.68 11.58
N THR A 286 -12.55 -8.41 12.70
CA THR A 286 -13.16 -7.93 13.95
C THR A 286 -12.39 -6.75 14.54
N LEU A 287 -11.05 -6.83 14.59
CA LEU A 287 -10.22 -5.74 15.08
C LEU A 287 -10.34 -4.51 14.18
N GLN A 288 -10.40 -4.71 12.86
CA GLN A 288 -10.64 -3.64 11.89
C GLN A 288 -11.98 -2.92 12.14
N ALA A 289 -13.04 -3.68 12.44
CA ALA A 289 -14.36 -3.11 12.75
C ALA A 289 -14.35 -2.32 14.08
N GLU A 290 -13.68 -2.84 15.11
CA GLU A 290 -13.53 -2.16 16.41
C GLU A 290 -12.71 -0.88 16.29
N ILE A 291 -11.58 -0.91 15.57
CA ILE A 291 -10.77 0.30 15.30
C ILE A 291 -11.58 1.31 14.50
N ALA A 292 -12.33 0.87 13.47
CA ALA A 292 -13.21 1.76 12.72
C ALA A 292 -14.30 2.37 13.61
N GLY A 293 -14.90 1.58 14.51
CA GLY A 293 -15.89 2.04 15.48
C GLY A 293 -15.32 3.11 16.41
N ALA A 294 -14.19 2.82 17.04
CA ALA A 294 -13.49 3.73 17.95
C ALA A 294 -13.06 5.03 17.26
N ALA A 295 -12.52 4.95 16.03
CA ALA A 295 -12.14 6.12 15.25
C ALA A 295 -13.36 6.97 14.88
N ASN A 296 -14.47 6.34 14.46
CA ASN A 296 -15.71 7.06 14.15
C ASN A 296 -16.31 7.74 15.38
N GLU A 297 -16.28 7.08 16.54
CA GLU A 297 -16.76 7.66 17.79
C GLU A 297 -15.91 8.86 18.22
N ALA A 298 -14.58 8.76 18.10
CA ALA A 298 -13.67 9.87 18.37
C ALA A 298 -13.95 11.06 17.45
N LEU A 299 -14.14 10.82 16.15
CA LEU A 299 -14.46 11.87 15.17
C LEU A 299 -15.78 12.58 15.46
N GLU A 300 -16.82 11.89 15.94
CA GLU A 300 -18.08 12.53 16.32
C GLU A 300 -17.93 13.39 17.58
N ARG A 301 -17.22 12.90 18.60
CA ARG A 301 -16.95 13.66 19.83
C ARG A 301 -16.23 14.98 19.52
N PHE A 302 -15.18 14.88 18.72
CA PHE A 302 -14.39 16.04 18.35
C PHE A 302 -15.15 17.02 17.43
N ARG A 303 -16.06 16.53 16.59
CA ARG A 303 -16.98 17.37 15.82
C ARG A 303 -17.87 18.22 16.73
N ASP A 304 -18.42 17.63 17.78
CA ASP A 304 -19.27 18.34 18.75
C ASP A 304 -18.48 19.38 19.55
N GLU A 305 -17.24 19.06 19.93
CA GLU A 305 -16.33 20.01 20.59
C GLU A 305 -15.95 21.18 19.68
N SER A 306 -15.62 20.90 18.42
CA SER A 306 -15.29 21.93 17.42
C SER A 306 -16.46 22.89 17.18
N LYS A 307 -17.68 22.37 17.16
CA LYS A 307 -18.91 23.17 17.07
C LYS A 307 -19.06 24.10 18.27
N LYS A 308 -18.90 23.58 19.50
CA LYS A 308 -18.98 24.39 20.73
C LYS A 308 -17.90 25.46 20.75
N SER A 309 -16.68 25.13 20.32
CA SER A 309 -15.56 26.07 20.29
C SER A 309 -15.79 27.19 19.27
N THR A 310 -16.25 26.86 18.07
CA THR A 310 -16.56 27.85 17.01
C THR A 310 -17.63 28.85 17.48
N LEU A 311 -18.67 28.37 18.17
CA LEU A 311 -19.69 29.24 18.74
C LEU A 311 -19.12 30.18 19.81
N ARG A 312 -18.26 29.67 20.71
CA ARG A 312 -17.58 30.49 21.72
C ARG A 312 -16.68 31.55 21.11
N LEU A 313 -16.02 31.28 19.99
CA LEU A 313 -15.22 32.27 19.28
C LEU A 313 -16.08 33.40 18.73
N VAL A 314 -17.22 33.08 18.12
CA VAL A 314 -18.17 34.09 17.66
C VAL A 314 -18.71 34.91 18.83
N ASP A 315 -19.02 34.27 19.96
CA ASP A 315 -19.48 34.96 21.17
C ASP A 315 -18.39 35.88 21.75
N MET A 316 -17.12 35.45 21.75
CA MET A 316 -15.97 36.23 22.20
C MET A 316 -15.79 37.50 21.35
N GLU A 317 -15.82 37.36 20.02
CA GLU A 317 -15.71 38.48 19.07
C GLU A 317 -16.87 39.46 19.19
N SER A 318 -18.06 38.97 19.56
CA SER A 318 -19.23 39.82 19.82
C SER A 318 -19.11 40.64 21.12
N SER A 319 -18.32 40.18 22.08
CA SER A 319 -18.29 40.72 23.45
C SER A 319 -17.32 41.88 23.64
N TYR A 320 -16.28 42.02 22.81
CA TYR A 320 -15.23 43.02 23.02
C TYR A 320 -14.77 43.71 21.74
N LEU A 321 -15.13 45.00 21.60
CA LEU A 321 -14.62 45.88 20.56
C LEU A 321 -13.58 46.83 21.16
N THR A 322 -12.34 46.78 20.66
CA THR A 322 -11.24 47.63 21.15
C THR A 322 -11.52 49.12 20.91
N VAL A 323 -11.20 49.97 21.89
CA VAL A 323 -11.31 51.44 21.77
C VAL A 323 -10.43 51.98 20.62
N GLU A 324 -9.33 51.28 20.31
CA GLU A 324 -8.45 51.62 19.19
C GLU A 324 -9.14 51.45 17.82
N PHE A 325 -10.06 50.49 17.69
CA PHE A 325 -10.88 50.33 16.48
C PHE A 325 -11.74 51.59 16.23
N PHE A 326 -12.37 52.13 17.28
CA PHE A 326 -13.15 53.36 17.18
C PHE A 326 -12.29 54.61 16.93
N ARG A 327 -11.02 54.62 17.36
CA ARG A 327 -10.08 55.73 17.08
C ARG A 327 -9.53 55.71 15.65
N ARG A 328 -9.39 54.54 15.05
CA ARG A 328 -8.93 54.38 13.65
C ARG A 328 -10.05 54.67 12.63
N LEU A 329 -11.31 54.42 13.01
CA LEU A 329 -12.49 54.69 12.18
C LEU A 329 -12.54 56.12 11.60
N PRO A 330 -12.30 57.20 12.39
CA PRO A 330 -12.18 58.57 11.87
C PRO A 330 -10.86 58.85 11.14
N GLN A 331 -9.74 58.19 11.47
CA GLN A 331 -8.43 58.48 10.87
C GLN A 331 -8.30 57.94 9.43
N GLU A 332 -9.01 56.87 9.09
CA GLU A 332 -9.11 56.41 7.70
C GLU A 332 -9.98 57.32 6.81
N VAL A 333 -10.73 58.27 7.41
CA VAL A 333 -11.55 59.27 6.71
C VAL A 333 -10.68 60.35 6.05
N GLU A 334 -9.45 60.57 6.52
CA GLU A 334 -8.59 61.70 6.10
C GLU A 334 -7.50 61.37 5.06
N LYS A 335 -7.38 60.12 4.57
CA LYS A 335 -6.48 59.82 3.44
C LYS A 335 -7.22 59.97 2.11
N PRO A 336 -7.11 61.10 1.38
CA PRO A 336 -7.56 61.14 0.01
C PRO A 336 -6.68 60.21 -0.84
N VAL A 337 -7.31 59.21 -1.44
CA VAL A 337 -6.76 58.52 -2.61
C VAL A 337 -6.76 59.54 -3.75
N GLY A 338 -5.58 59.89 -4.26
CA GLY A 338 -5.48 60.64 -5.50
C GLY A 338 -4.31 60.13 -6.34
N PRO A 339 -4.46 60.10 -7.67
CA PRO A 339 -3.36 60.38 -8.56
C PRO A 339 -3.64 61.70 -9.28
N GLY A 340 -2.80 62.72 -9.01
CA GLY A 340 -2.57 63.85 -9.90
C GLY A 340 -3.39 65.12 -9.66
N GLY A 341 -2.78 66.15 -9.05
CA GLY A 341 -3.28 67.53 -9.01
C GLY A 341 -2.41 68.43 -8.11
N LYS A 342 -1.87 69.52 -8.66
CA LYS A 342 -0.84 70.42 -8.09
C LYS A 342 -1.22 71.12 -6.76
N PRO A 343 -0.22 71.58 -5.96
CA PRO A 343 -0.47 72.27 -4.69
C PRO A 343 -0.80 73.77 -4.88
N GLY A 344 -1.88 74.22 -4.26
CA GLY A 344 -2.24 75.64 -4.08
C GLY A 344 -2.13 76.05 -2.62
N HIS A 345 -1.69 77.29 -2.37
CA HIS A 345 -1.32 77.88 -1.09
C HIS A 345 -2.48 78.04 -0.06
N PRO A 346 -2.18 78.23 1.25
CA PRO A 346 -3.15 78.15 2.33
C PRO A 346 -3.74 79.52 2.68
N GLY A 347 -5.06 79.60 2.82
CA GLY A 347 -5.73 80.79 3.33
C GLY A 347 -7.22 80.59 3.50
N GLY A 348 -7.70 80.63 4.75
CA GLY A 348 -9.12 80.70 5.07
C GLY A 348 -9.55 79.65 6.08
N ASN A 349 -9.78 80.09 7.31
CA ASN A 349 -10.30 79.32 8.43
C ASN A 349 -11.82 79.08 8.27
N PRO A 350 -12.34 77.84 8.24
CA PRO A 350 -13.77 77.58 8.37
C PRO A 350 -14.03 76.69 9.60
N ALA A 351 -13.58 77.12 10.79
CA ALA A 351 -13.80 76.38 12.03
C ALA A 351 -15.26 76.39 12.53
N ALA A 352 -16.18 77.14 11.90
CA ALA A 352 -17.54 77.31 12.40
C ALA A 352 -18.63 76.59 11.59
N ASN A 353 -18.44 76.34 10.29
CA ASN A 353 -19.48 75.71 9.44
C ASN A 353 -19.26 74.21 9.18
N ALA A 354 -18.16 73.62 9.67
CA ALA A 354 -17.85 72.21 9.44
C ALA A 354 -18.42 71.25 10.52
N ALA A 355 -19.05 71.75 11.58
CA ALA A 355 -19.50 70.89 12.69
C ALA A 355 -20.85 70.20 12.41
N ILE A 356 -21.73 70.81 11.61
CA ILE A 356 -23.09 70.29 11.38
C ILE A 356 -23.11 69.23 10.25
N ASP A 357 -22.12 69.23 9.35
CA ASP A 357 -22.03 68.32 8.19
C ASP A 357 -21.05 67.14 8.37
N ARG A 358 -20.49 66.94 9.57
CA ARG A 358 -19.50 65.88 9.84
C ARG A 358 -20.05 64.44 9.73
N TYR A 359 -21.37 64.28 9.67
CA TYR A 359 -22.05 62.99 9.55
C TYR A 359 -22.89 62.91 8.26
N SER A 360 -22.38 63.43 7.15
CA SER A 360 -23.02 63.29 5.84
C SER A 360 -23.10 61.81 5.41
N GLU A 361 -24.02 61.47 4.50
CA GLU A 361 -24.34 60.11 4.02
C GLU A 361 -23.09 59.31 3.56
N GLY A 362 -22.05 60.00 3.10
CA GLY A 362 -20.77 59.39 2.73
C GLY A 362 -19.96 58.80 3.89
N HIS A 363 -20.12 59.30 5.12
CA HIS A 363 -19.45 58.79 6.32
C HIS A 363 -19.97 57.41 6.69
N PHE A 364 -21.30 57.24 6.70
CA PHE A 364 -21.95 55.97 7.00
C PHE A 364 -21.76 54.94 5.89
N TRP A 365 -21.73 55.36 4.61
CA TRP A 365 -21.48 54.46 3.48
C TRP A 365 -20.07 53.86 3.52
N ARG A 366 -19.03 54.66 3.80
CA ARG A 366 -17.64 54.17 3.86
C ARG A 366 -17.31 53.38 5.12
N ILE A 367 -17.98 53.67 6.25
CA ILE A 367 -17.87 52.85 7.48
C ILE A 367 -18.50 51.47 7.29
N GLY A 368 -19.66 51.39 6.65
CA GLY A 368 -20.31 50.13 6.29
C GLY A 368 -19.51 49.32 5.27
N SER A 369 -18.99 49.96 4.22
CA SER A 369 -18.33 49.27 3.10
C SER A 369 -16.84 48.95 3.29
N ASN A 370 -16.07 49.73 4.07
CA ASN A 370 -14.63 49.49 4.21
C ASN A 370 -14.25 49.01 5.61
N ALA A 371 -14.62 49.73 6.67
CA ALA A 371 -14.16 49.42 8.02
C ALA A 371 -14.83 48.17 8.62
N LEU A 372 -16.14 48.01 8.41
CA LEU A 372 -16.90 46.83 8.84
C LEU A 372 -16.55 45.60 8.01
N LEU A 373 -16.46 45.72 6.69
CA LEU A 373 -16.02 44.61 5.82
C LEU A 373 -14.56 44.18 6.09
N GLN A 374 -13.67 45.12 6.42
CA GLN A 374 -12.28 44.81 6.78
C GLN A 374 -12.17 44.18 8.17
N LYS A 375 -12.99 44.58 9.15
CA LYS A 375 -13.09 43.89 10.43
C LYS A 375 -13.76 42.52 10.29
N LEU A 376 -14.82 42.40 9.49
CA LEU A 376 -15.40 41.11 9.11
C LEU A 376 -14.37 40.22 8.43
N HIS A 377 -13.51 40.76 7.57
CA HIS A 377 -12.43 40.01 6.92
C HIS A 377 -11.33 39.62 7.92
N HIS A 378 -10.98 40.48 8.87
CA HIS A 378 -10.03 40.18 9.94
C HIS A 378 -10.58 39.11 10.91
N THR A 379 -11.82 39.26 11.36
CA THR A 379 -12.52 38.29 12.21
C THR A 379 -12.79 36.99 11.45
N THR A 380 -13.04 37.04 10.14
CA THR A 380 -13.11 35.83 9.29
C THR A 380 -11.75 35.17 9.16
N VAL A 381 -10.67 35.93 8.98
CA VAL A 381 -9.30 35.41 8.92
C VAL A 381 -8.86 34.88 10.28
N GLU A 382 -9.27 35.47 11.39
CA GLU A 382 -9.01 34.99 12.75
C GLU A 382 -9.87 33.76 13.08
N ILE A 383 -11.14 33.72 12.71
CA ILE A 383 -11.98 32.52 12.86
C ILE A 383 -11.48 31.40 11.94
N CYS A 384 -11.06 31.71 10.70
CA CYS A 384 -10.42 30.74 9.81
C CYS A 384 -9.06 30.30 10.34
N CYS A 385 -8.20 31.21 10.83
CA CYS A 385 -6.91 30.89 11.44
C CYS A 385 -7.10 30.08 12.71
N VAL A 386 -8.13 30.36 13.52
CA VAL A 386 -8.39 29.65 14.77
C VAL A 386 -9.03 28.30 14.48
N MET A 387 -9.95 28.19 13.51
CA MET A 387 -10.47 26.91 13.02
C MET A 387 -9.37 26.08 12.35
N TRP A 388 -8.41 26.73 11.69
CA TRP A 388 -7.22 26.11 11.10
C TRP A 388 -6.23 25.71 12.18
N THR A 389 -5.93 26.53 13.20
CA THR A 389 -5.10 26.13 14.35
C THR A 389 -5.80 25.11 15.23
N MET A 390 -7.13 25.11 15.32
CA MET A 390 -7.87 24.05 16.01
C MET A 390 -7.86 22.77 15.18
N SER A 391 -7.88 22.85 13.85
CA SER A 391 -7.69 21.69 12.97
C SER A 391 -6.23 21.19 12.98
N VAL A 392 -5.26 22.08 13.10
CA VAL A 392 -3.83 21.76 13.25
C VAL A 392 -3.55 21.17 14.64
N VAL A 393 -4.20 21.67 15.70
CA VAL A 393 -4.20 21.05 17.04
C VAL A 393 -4.97 19.72 17.03
N TYR A 394 -5.99 19.57 16.18
CA TYR A 394 -6.67 18.30 15.91
C TYR A 394 -5.76 17.28 15.20
N LEU A 395 -4.80 17.77 14.42
CA LEU A 395 -3.78 17.00 13.69
C LEU A 395 -2.55 16.71 14.55
N ASP A 396 -2.23 17.56 15.53
CA ASP A 396 -1.11 17.37 16.47
C ASP A 396 -1.48 16.47 17.68
N VAL A 397 -2.78 16.32 17.98
CA VAL A 397 -3.29 15.50 19.11
C VAL A 397 -3.72 14.08 18.69
N VAL A 398 -3.93 13.82 17.39
CA VAL A 398 -4.11 12.48 16.80
C VAL A 398 -2.76 11.99 16.28
#